data_AF-A0A5N6GDP0-F1
#
_entry.id   AF-A0A5N6GDP0-F1
#
_cell.length_a   1.000
_cell.length_b   1.000
_cell.length_c   1.000
_cell.angle_alpha   90.00
_cell.angle_beta   90.00
_cell.angle_gamma   90.00
#
_symmetry.space_group_name_H-M   'P 1'
#
loop_
_entity.id
_entity.type
_entity.pdbx_description
1 polymer ?
#
loop_
_entity_poly.entity_id
_entity_poly.type
_entity_poly.pdbx_seq_one_letter_code
_entity_poly.pdbx_strand_id
1 'polypeptide(L)'
;MSHILDSGSCHVHEQMRLRKPHLEDTLPIQLCVLCNRPFCVDHRGKEDGVCEINHETYYRNHPAAQKYLYRTYEDWKKDSD
;
A
#
# COMPACT_ATOMS: atom_id res chain seq x y z
N MET A 1 21.30 -7.44 -11.41
CA MET A 1 20.57 -8.55 -10.76
C MET A 1 19.33 -7.94 -10.15
N SER A 2 18.18 -8.18 -10.78
CA SER A 2 16.91 -7.58 -10.39
C SER A 2 16.60 -7.98 -8.96
N HIS A 3 16.62 -7.02 -8.05
CA HIS A 3 16.19 -7.21 -6.68
C HIS A 3 14.70 -7.56 -6.72
N ILE A 4 14.38 -8.86 -6.86
CA ILE A 4 13.11 -9.40 -6.41
C ILE A 4 13.21 -9.32 -4.89
N LEU A 5 13.00 -8.12 -4.37
CA LEU A 5 12.75 -7.93 -2.95
C LEU A 5 11.56 -8.83 -2.65
N ASP A 6 11.73 -9.59 -1.57
CA ASP A 6 10.70 -10.23 -0.75
C ASP A 6 9.75 -9.12 -0.23
N SER A 7 9.13 -8.40 -1.17
CA SER A 7 8.15 -7.36 -0.92
C SER A 7 6.96 -8.14 -0.40
N GLY A 8 6.81 -8.14 0.93
CA GLY A 8 5.92 -9.02 1.66
C GLY A 8 4.49 -9.09 1.12
N SER A 9 3.66 -9.95 1.68
CA SER A 9 2.36 -10.23 1.11
C SER A 9 1.43 -9.00 1.00
N CYS A 10 0.59 -8.94 -0.04
CA CYS A 10 -0.35 -7.85 -0.24
C CYS A 10 -1.19 -7.65 1.01
N HIS A 11 -1.11 -6.45 1.61
CA HIS A 11 -1.74 -6.17 2.88
C HIS A 11 -3.29 -6.22 2.79
N VAL A 12 -3.86 -6.02 1.60
CA VAL A 12 -5.31 -6.15 1.38
C VAL A 12 -5.71 -7.63 1.38
N HIS A 13 -4.99 -8.48 0.64
CA HIS A 13 -5.21 -9.93 0.71
C HIS A 13 -4.95 -10.49 2.11
N GLU A 14 -3.97 -9.97 2.85
CA GLU A 14 -3.75 -10.36 4.25
C GLU A 14 -5.02 -10.15 5.08
N GLN A 15 -5.64 -8.98 4.97
CA GLN A 15 -6.90 -8.68 5.65
C GLN A 15 -8.06 -9.55 5.14
N MET A 16 -8.13 -9.81 3.82
CA MET A 16 -9.18 -10.66 3.24
C MET A 16 -9.02 -12.14 3.60
N ARG A 17 -7.78 -12.63 3.78
CA ARG A 17 -7.46 -14.01 4.16
C ARG A 17 -7.99 -14.39 5.53
N LEU A 18 -8.26 -13.43 6.40
CA LEU A 18 -9.00 -13.64 7.65
C LEU A 18 -10.39 -14.27 7.41
N ARG A 19 -10.97 -14.07 6.23
CA ARG A 19 -12.27 -14.64 5.82
C ARG A 19 -12.17 -15.63 4.65
N LYS A 20 -11.15 -15.49 3.80
CA LYS A 20 -10.93 -16.31 2.59
C LYS A 20 -9.47 -16.78 2.53
N PRO A 21 -9.08 -17.82 3.28
CA PRO A 21 -7.67 -18.19 3.48
C PRO A 21 -6.90 -18.53 2.19
N HIS A 22 -7.61 -18.95 1.14
CA HIS A 22 -7.03 -19.38 -0.14
C HIS A 22 -6.76 -18.23 -1.12
N LEU A 23 -6.95 -16.97 -0.74
CA LEU A 23 -6.61 -15.84 -1.61
C LEU A 23 -5.09 -15.71 -1.77
N GLU A 24 -4.64 -15.78 -3.01
CA GLU A 24 -3.23 -15.63 -3.38
C GLU A 24 -2.94 -14.23 -3.91
N ASP A 25 -1.70 -13.79 -3.74
CA ASP A 25 -1.27 -12.50 -4.23
C ASP A 25 -0.95 -12.53 -5.71
N THR A 26 -1.38 -11.49 -6.42
CA THR A 26 -1.09 -11.34 -7.85
C THR A 26 0.18 -10.52 -8.05
N LEU A 27 1.23 -11.13 -8.59
CA LEU A 27 2.51 -10.45 -8.84
C LEU A 27 2.41 -9.44 -10.02
N PRO A 28 3.23 -8.36 -10.02
CA PRO A 28 4.23 -8.02 -9.02
C PRO A 28 3.62 -7.38 -7.76
N ILE A 29 4.29 -7.57 -6.62
CA ILE A 29 4.06 -6.78 -5.41
C ILE A 29 4.92 -5.53 -5.45
N GLN A 30 4.35 -4.39 -5.06
CA GLN A 30 5.05 -3.11 -4.89
C GLN A 30 4.67 -2.45 -3.56
N LEU A 31 5.46 -1.48 -3.11
CA LEU A 31 5.19 -0.72 -1.88
C LEU A 31 4.36 0.52 -2.19
N CYS A 32 3.33 0.76 -1.37
CA CYS A 32 2.53 1.98 -1.49
C CYS A 32 3.34 3.20 -1.05
N VAL A 33 3.45 4.22 -1.90
CA VAL A 33 4.18 5.46 -1.58
C VAL A 33 3.55 6.27 -0.43
N LEU A 34 2.25 6.07 -0.17
CA LEU A 34 1.53 6.81 0.88
C LEU A 34 1.55 6.11 2.24
N CYS A 35 1.52 4.78 2.27
CA CYS A 35 1.44 4.03 3.52
C CYS A 35 2.56 3.01 3.76
N ASN A 36 3.49 2.89 2.82
CA ASN A 36 4.64 1.99 2.85
C ASN A 36 4.28 0.51 3.10
N ARG A 37 3.06 0.11 2.73
CA ARG A 37 2.59 -1.28 2.81
C ARG A 37 2.65 -1.95 1.43
N PRO A 38 3.01 -3.24 1.36
CA PRO A 38 3.03 -3.99 0.11
C PRO A 38 1.61 -4.24 -0.44
N PHE A 39 1.45 -4.10 -1.75
CA PHE A 39 0.20 -4.40 -2.44
C PHE A 39 0.43 -5.04 -3.82
N CYS A 40 -0.52 -5.88 -4.23
CA CYS A 40 -0.52 -6.55 -5.53
C CYS A 40 -1.18 -5.70 -6.62
N VAL A 41 -1.01 -6.11 -7.87
CA VAL A 41 -1.61 -5.43 -9.03
C VAL A 41 -3.14 -5.33 -8.96
N ASP A 42 -3.82 -6.30 -8.33
CA ASP A 42 -5.28 -6.31 -8.20
C ASP A 42 -5.79 -5.25 -7.21
N HIS A 43 -4.95 -4.82 -6.27
CA HIS A 43 -5.29 -3.85 -5.23
C HIS A 43 -4.58 -2.50 -5.45
N ARG A 44 -4.35 -2.16 -6.71
CA ARG A 44 -3.84 -0.85 -7.11
C ARG A 44 -4.91 0.22 -7.00
N GLY A 45 -4.53 1.38 -6.48
CA GLY A 45 -5.32 2.59 -6.48
C GLY A 45 -5.34 3.27 -7.86
N LYS A 46 -5.89 4.48 -7.89
CA LYS A 46 -5.99 5.28 -9.11
C LYS A 46 -4.63 5.86 -9.51
N GLU A 47 -3.88 6.30 -8.51
CA GLU A 47 -2.54 6.85 -8.64
C GLU A 47 -1.48 5.75 -8.72
N ASP A 48 -0.40 6.02 -9.47
CA ASP A 48 0.69 5.08 -9.63
C ASP A 48 1.44 4.87 -8.29
N GLY A 49 1.79 3.63 -7.99
CA GLY A 49 2.44 3.29 -6.72
C GLY A 49 1.57 3.45 -5.47
N VAL A 50 0.24 3.61 -5.60
CA VAL A 50 -0.69 3.73 -4.46
C VAL A 50 -1.59 2.51 -4.38
N CYS A 51 -1.82 1.95 -3.19
CA CYS A 51 -2.79 0.86 -3.00
C CYS A 51 -4.24 1.38 -2.93
N GLU A 52 -5.21 0.50 -3.09
CA GLU A 52 -6.63 0.89 -3.24
C GLU A 52 -7.33 1.39 -1.96
N ILE A 53 -6.67 1.35 -0.79
CA ILE A 53 -7.33 1.75 0.45
C ILE A 53 -7.61 3.26 0.50
N ASN A 54 -8.57 3.63 1.35
CA ASN A 54 -8.84 5.03 1.65
C ASN A 54 -7.72 5.60 2.55
N HIS A 55 -6.71 6.20 1.92
CA HIS A 55 -5.55 6.79 2.61
C HIS A 55 -5.93 7.98 3.48
N GLU A 56 -6.93 8.78 3.12
CA GLU A 56 -7.39 9.87 3.97
C GLU A 56 -7.94 9.37 5.31
N THR A 57 -8.79 8.36 5.27
CA THR A 57 -9.33 7.72 6.48
C THR A 57 -8.21 7.01 7.25
N TYR A 58 -7.34 6.29 6.56
CA TYR A 58 -6.22 5.58 7.19
C TYR A 58 -5.28 6.54 7.92
N TYR A 59 -4.90 7.66 7.30
CA TYR A 59 -4.06 8.71 7.89
C TYR A 59 -4.68 9.32 9.15
N ARG A 60 -5.98 9.65 9.12
CA ARG A 60 -6.70 10.23 10.27
C ARG A 60 -6.78 9.26 11.45
N ASN A 61 -6.93 7.96 11.17
CA ASN A 61 -7.04 6.93 12.21
C ASN A 61 -5.69 6.51 12.81
N HIS A 62 -4.56 6.90 12.21
CA HIS A 62 -3.22 6.52 12.68
C HIS A 62 -2.37 7.77 13.01
N PRO A 63 -2.77 8.61 13.98
CA PRO A 63 -2.05 9.85 14.31
C PRO A 63 -0.58 9.61 14.67
N ALA A 64 -0.27 8.52 15.38
CA ALA A 64 1.11 8.16 15.73
C ALA A 64 1.99 7.79 14.51
N ALA A 65 1.38 7.36 13.40
CA ALA A 65 2.08 6.98 12.19
C ALA A 65 2.15 8.11 11.15
N GLN A 66 1.47 9.24 11.36
CA GLN A 66 1.42 10.36 10.39
C GLN A 66 2.80 10.91 10.00
N LYS A 67 3.83 10.69 10.83
CA LYS A 67 5.23 11.02 10.50
C LYS A 67 5.78 10.22 9.30
N TYR A 68 5.20 9.07 9.01
CA TYR A 68 5.67 8.12 7.99
C TYR A 68 4.60 7.80 6.94
N LEU A 69 3.49 8.53 6.97
CA LEU A 69 2.36 8.36 6.06
C LEU A 69 2.11 9.68 5.35
N TYR A 70 1.69 9.60 4.09
CA TYR A 70 1.11 10.75 3.39
C TYR A 70 -0.39 10.61 3.37
N ARG A 71 -1.10 11.73 3.54
CA ARG A 71 -2.56 11.74 3.48
C ARG A 71 -3.06 11.61 2.05
N THR A 72 -2.43 12.33 1.11
CA THR A 72 -2.77 12.30 -0.32
C THR A 72 -1.52 12.10 -1.18
N TYR A 73 -1.73 11.72 -2.44
CA TYR A 73 -0.64 11.63 -3.42
C TYR A 73 0.05 12.98 -3.67
N GLU A 74 -0.69 14.08 -3.59
CA GLU A 74 -0.16 15.43 -3.74
C GLU A 74 0.79 15.80 -2.60
N ASP A 75 0.50 15.34 -1.36
CA ASP A 75 1.38 15.55 -0.22
C ASP A 75 2.70 14.80 -0.40
N TRP A 76 2.66 13.54 -0.86
CA TRP A 76 3.87 12.76 -1.18
C TRP A 76 4.68 13.40 -2.31
N LYS A 77 4.01 13.81 -3.38
CA LYS A 77 4.66 14.40 -4.55
C LYS A 77 5.43 15.67 -4.19
N LYS A 78 4.85 16.55 -3.37
CA LYS A 78 5.51 17.78 -2.90
C LYS A 78 6.76 17.54 -2.07
N ASP A 79 6.85 16.41 -1.37
CA ASP A 79 8.03 16.05 -0.55
C ASP A 79 9.11 15.31 -1.36
N SER A 80 8.75 14.83 -2.55
CA SER A 80 9.64 14.09 -3.46
C SER A 80 10.26 14.96 -4.57
N ASP A 81 9.78 16.20 -4.74
CA ASP A 81 10.33 17.25 -5.61
C ASP A 81 11.34 18.13 -4.85
#